data_AF-T0QAD9-F1
#
_entry.id   AF-T0QAD9-F1
#
_cell.length_a   1.000
_cell.length_b   1.000
_cell.length_c   1.000
_cell.angle_alpha   90.00
_cell.angle_beta   90.00
_cell.angle_gamma   90.00
#
_symmetry.space_group_name_H-M   'P 1'
#
loop_
_entity.id
_entity.type
_entity.pdbx_description
1 polymer ?
#
loop_
_entity_poly.entity_id
_entity_poly.type
_entity_poly.pdbx_seq_one_letter_code
_entity_poly.pdbx_strand_id
1 'polypeptide(L)'
;MASQRKPRTEWAPCFEATLSAQAAFFGAAHATTLQTRLRFATALAINNDPSGSLAINLETLDLERHAYGLNDKRTVGTLRSIGANYLQLHQLRVGARYLRRALAFHESHYGDDHPITIATAVHLVGVLNHSGHAKEALPMVARLAASNKRMFGPGHTNTIRFNLNLATAELMAGNILEAKTQLIELEMHVYLAVAHWAQCNYDEAAKYFARALDDIPSKTSAWLLFMFAADAPRVPTVNAALQRARSYLASTDDTAPETWPVTCLACCMPIVGRRVVCSACPNGLYRFCTGCVDRRYRRVQQFCTHDPSATAFKTTLPPKRFFFEADLGASDAAYDEVDGLYGAYETYCDTHSVPRHERLLRTSVPILNRSWHPMV
;
A
#
# COMPACT_ATOMS: atom_id res chain seq x y z
N MET A 1 11.45 23.04 11.62
CA MET A 1 12.19 22.86 10.35
C MET A 1 11.87 21.53 9.70
N ALA A 2 12.21 20.38 10.30
CA ALA A 2 11.92 19.07 9.69
C ALA A 2 10.42 18.78 9.45
N SER A 3 9.53 19.23 10.35
CA SER A 3 8.07 19.10 10.17
C SER A 3 7.47 20.06 9.13
N GLN A 4 8.25 21.05 8.67
CA GLN A 4 7.82 22.06 7.70
C GLN A 4 8.26 21.70 6.27
N ARG A 5 8.63 20.42 6.02
CA ARG A 5 9.11 19.91 4.72
C ARG A 5 10.30 20.68 4.14
N LYS A 6 11.12 21.30 5.00
CA LYS A 6 12.38 21.92 4.57
C LYS A 6 13.39 20.84 4.12
N PRO A 7 14.25 21.14 3.13
CA PRO A 7 15.32 20.24 2.70
C PRO A 7 16.13 19.69 3.86
N ARG A 8 16.54 18.42 3.78
CA ARG A 8 17.33 17.75 4.83
C ARG A 8 18.61 18.51 5.20
N THR A 9 19.24 19.14 4.21
CA THR A 9 20.44 19.95 4.35
C THR A 9 20.27 21.14 5.31
N GLU A 10 19.05 21.62 5.53
CA GLU A 10 18.80 22.74 6.44
C GLU A 10 18.67 22.35 7.91
N TRP A 11 18.27 21.11 8.22
CA TRP A 11 17.94 20.72 9.60
C TRP A 11 18.76 19.56 10.14
N ALA A 12 19.25 18.64 9.29
CA ALA A 12 20.07 17.52 9.76
C ALA A 12 21.39 18.00 10.39
N PRO A 13 22.13 18.98 9.81
CA PRO A 13 23.36 19.47 10.43
C PRO A 13 23.14 20.07 11.83
N CYS A 14 21.98 20.70 12.08
CA CYS A 14 21.65 21.23 13.40
C CYS A 14 21.50 20.12 14.45
N PHE A 15 20.86 18.99 14.09
CA PHE A 15 20.78 17.83 14.97
C PHE A 15 22.15 17.22 15.19
N GLU A 16 22.94 17.03 14.13
CA GLU A 16 24.27 16.42 14.19
C GLU A 16 25.22 17.26 15.06
N ALA A 17 25.27 18.58 14.87
CA ALA A 17 26.07 19.49 15.69
C ALA A 17 25.62 19.47 17.17
N THR A 18 24.31 19.50 17.42
CA THR A 18 23.76 19.45 18.78
C THR A 18 24.11 18.12 19.46
N LEU A 19 23.98 17.01 18.75
CA LEU A 19 24.31 15.67 19.26
C LEU A 19 25.80 15.54 19.55
N SER A 20 26.67 16.08 18.69
CA SER A 20 28.11 16.09 18.92
C SER A 20 28.47 16.87 20.20
N ALA A 21 27.91 18.07 20.37
CA ALA A 21 28.14 18.88 21.57
C ALA A 21 27.60 18.20 22.85
N GLN A 22 26.37 17.67 22.79
CA GLN A 22 25.75 16.97 23.92
C GLN A 22 26.49 15.68 24.28
N ALA A 23 26.96 14.91 23.30
CA ALA A 23 27.73 13.70 23.54
C ALA A 23 29.09 14.01 24.20
N ALA A 24 29.76 15.10 23.79
CA ALA A 24 31.03 15.53 24.39
C ALA A 24 30.85 16.05 25.83
N PHE A 25 29.77 16.78 26.11
CA PHE A 25 29.56 17.42 27.41
C PHE A 25 28.85 16.51 28.44
N PHE A 26 27.80 15.80 28.03
CA PHE A 26 26.99 14.96 28.92
C PHE A 26 27.25 13.46 28.76
N GLY A 27 27.85 13.03 27.65
CA GLY A 27 27.93 11.62 27.26
C GLY A 27 26.75 11.16 26.39
N ALA A 28 26.98 10.08 25.63
CA ALA A 28 26.02 9.55 24.67
C ALA A 28 24.73 8.98 25.31
N ALA A 29 24.85 8.41 26.52
CA ALA A 29 23.73 7.80 27.25
C ALA A 29 22.95 8.79 28.14
N HIS A 30 23.32 10.07 28.14
CA HIS A 30 22.61 11.07 28.95
C HIS A 30 21.21 11.34 28.41
N ALA A 31 20.23 11.55 29.29
CA ALA A 31 18.82 11.67 28.95
C ALA A 31 18.54 12.76 27.89
N THR A 32 19.21 13.91 27.99
CA THR A 32 19.08 15.00 27.00
C THR A 32 19.63 14.59 25.63
N THR A 33 20.78 13.92 25.59
CA THR A 33 21.39 13.44 24.34
C THR A 33 20.46 12.44 23.66
N LEU A 34 19.93 11.47 24.42
CA LEU A 34 18.99 10.46 23.92
C LEU A 34 17.69 11.10 23.40
N GLN A 35 17.14 12.10 24.10
CA GLN A 35 15.95 12.81 23.62
C GLN A 35 16.20 13.52 22.28
N THR A 36 17.36 14.14 22.10
CA THR A 36 17.74 14.75 20.81
C THR A 36 17.88 13.69 19.72
N ARG A 37 18.46 12.52 20.02
CA ARG A 37 18.56 11.39 19.07
C ARG A 37 17.17 10.93 18.59
N LEU A 38 16.23 10.76 19.51
CA LEU A 38 14.86 10.35 19.18
C LEU A 38 14.12 11.41 18.33
N ARG A 39 14.36 12.69 18.59
CA ARG A 39 13.83 13.78 17.77
C ARG A 39 14.43 13.78 16.36
N PHE A 40 15.73 13.53 16.23
CA PHE A 40 16.37 13.39 14.93
C PHE A 40 15.86 12.17 14.16
N ALA A 41 15.73 11.02 14.82
CA ALA A 41 15.14 9.82 14.23
C ALA A 41 13.69 10.06 13.77
N THR A 42 12.89 10.80 14.55
CA THR A 42 11.53 11.20 14.16
C THR A 42 11.56 12.11 12.93
N ALA A 43 12.47 13.09 12.89
CA ALA A 43 12.65 13.98 11.75
C ALA A 43 13.01 13.23 10.46
N LEU A 44 13.85 12.19 10.54
CA LEU A 44 14.16 11.31 9.41
C LEU A 44 12.92 10.54 8.94
N ALA A 45 12.19 9.91 9.85
CA ALA A 45 11.01 9.11 9.50
C ALA A 45 9.91 9.94 8.81
N ILE A 46 9.62 11.15 9.29
CA ILE A 46 8.58 12.03 8.68
C ILE A 46 9.03 12.61 7.33
N ASN A 47 10.33 12.61 7.05
CA ASN A 47 10.91 13.05 5.76
C ASN A 47 11.34 11.86 4.90
N ASN A 48 10.61 10.73 5.00
CA ASN A 48 10.76 9.55 4.14
C ASN A 48 12.13 8.84 4.22
N ASP A 49 12.81 8.93 5.37
CA ASP A 49 14.02 8.14 5.68
C ASP A 49 13.78 7.21 6.89
N PRO A 50 12.92 6.18 6.76
CA PRO A 50 12.67 5.21 7.82
C PRO A 50 13.91 4.34 8.15
N SER A 51 14.82 4.16 7.19
CA SER A 51 16.07 3.40 7.38
C SER A 51 17.04 4.13 8.30
N GLY A 52 17.30 5.42 8.05
CA GLY A 52 18.12 6.26 8.94
C GLY A 52 17.48 6.42 10.31
N SER A 53 16.16 6.59 10.37
CA SER A 53 15.41 6.59 11.63
C SER A 53 15.61 5.31 12.43
N LEU A 54 15.48 4.15 11.78
CA LEU A 54 15.66 2.84 12.41
C LEU A 54 17.08 2.66 12.97
N ALA A 55 18.10 3.06 12.21
CA ALA A 55 19.49 2.95 12.66
C ALA A 55 19.73 3.71 13.98
N ILE A 56 19.30 4.98 14.03
CA ILE A 56 19.42 5.81 15.24
C ILE A 56 18.61 5.22 16.39
N ASN A 57 17.39 4.75 16.13
CA ASN A 57 16.52 4.19 17.16
C ASN A 57 17.06 2.87 17.76
N LEU A 58 17.70 2.01 16.95
CA LEU A 58 18.34 0.78 17.42
C LEU A 58 19.53 1.08 18.34
N GLU A 59 20.41 1.99 17.95
CA GLU A 59 21.52 2.44 18.81
C GLU A 59 21.00 3.10 20.10
N THR A 60 19.93 3.89 20.00
CA THR A 60 19.32 4.57 21.16
C THR A 60 18.68 3.55 22.10
N LEU A 61 18.02 2.51 21.58
CA LEU A 61 17.51 1.39 22.39
C LEU A 61 18.65 0.69 23.14
N ASP A 62 19.80 0.52 22.51
CA ASP A 62 20.96 -0.10 23.16
C ASP A 62 21.46 0.74 24.34
N LEU A 63 21.51 2.07 24.21
CA LEU A 63 21.89 2.95 25.32
C LEU A 63 20.83 2.95 26.42
N GLU A 64 19.55 3.09 26.06
CA GLU A 64 18.43 3.17 27.01
C GLU A 64 18.21 1.87 27.77
N ARG A 65 18.37 0.70 27.13
CA ARG A 65 18.17 -0.59 27.82
C ARG A 65 19.23 -0.83 28.90
N HIS A 66 20.46 -0.34 28.72
CA HIS A 66 21.51 -0.44 29.72
C HIS A 66 21.33 0.61 30.84
N ALA A 67 20.93 1.83 30.49
CA ALA A 67 20.79 2.92 31.46
C ALA A 67 19.51 2.81 32.32
N TYR A 68 18.38 2.39 31.72
CA TYR A 68 17.06 2.45 32.34
C TYR A 68 16.33 1.10 32.40
N GLY A 69 16.79 0.10 31.64
CA GLY A 69 16.11 -1.20 31.53
C GLY A 69 14.97 -1.21 30.51
N LEU A 70 14.52 -2.41 30.12
CA LEU A 70 13.54 -2.59 29.04
C LEU A 70 12.09 -2.23 29.39
N ASN A 71 11.80 -1.94 30.66
CA ASN A 71 10.46 -1.59 31.15
C ASN A 71 10.40 -0.12 31.59
N ASP A 72 11.39 0.71 31.24
CA ASP A 72 11.29 2.15 31.42
C ASP A 72 10.47 2.78 30.27
N LYS A 73 9.62 3.76 30.60
CA LYS A 73 8.75 4.45 29.63
C LYS A 73 9.52 5.05 28.44
N ARG A 74 10.78 5.48 28.62
CA ARG A 74 11.64 6.03 27.57
C ARG A 74 12.05 4.93 26.59
N THR A 75 12.60 3.84 27.13
CA THR A 75 13.00 2.65 26.36
C THR A 75 11.82 2.08 25.58
N VAL A 76 10.64 2.00 26.21
CA VAL A 76 9.42 1.53 25.55
C VAL A 76 8.95 2.49 24.44
N GLY A 77 9.08 3.80 24.65
CA GLY A 77 8.85 4.81 23.61
C GLY A 77 9.71 4.55 22.36
N THR A 78 10.97 4.17 22.55
CA THR A 78 11.90 3.78 21.48
C THR A 78 11.51 2.47 20.80
N LEU A 79 11.07 1.45 21.56
CA LEU A 79 10.53 0.20 20.99
C LEU A 79 9.35 0.48 20.04
N ARG A 80 8.43 1.37 20.43
CA ARG A 80 7.30 1.78 19.58
C ARG A 80 7.79 2.44 18.28
N SER A 81 8.79 3.32 18.34
CA SER A 81 9.38 3.98 17.17
C SER A 81 10.06 2.98 16.23
N ILE A 82 10.83 2.02 16.78
CA ILE A 82 11.44 0.93 16.00
C ILE A 82 10.36 0.10 15.29
N GLY A 83 9.29 -0.25 16.02
CA GLY A 83 8.15 -0.95 15.47
C GLY A 83 7.49 -0.20 14.29
N ALA A 84 7.35 1.12 14.42
CA ALA A 84 6.84 1.98 13.36
C ALA A 84 7.78 2.05 12.14
N ASN A 85 9.10 2.14 12.35
CA ASN A 85 10.06 2.12 11.25
C ASN A 85 10.02 0.79 10.50
N TYR A 86 9.93 -0.35 11.20
CA TYR A 86 9.78 -1.65 10.54
C TYR A 86 8.47 -1.78 9.76
N LEU A 87 7.38 -1.14 10.20
CA LEU A 87 6.16 -1.04 9.40
C LEU A 87 6.41 -0.27 8.09
N GLN A 88 7.08 0.88 8.16
CA GLN A 88 7.43 1.70 6.98
C GLN A 88 8.39 0.99 6.02
N LEU A 89 9.27 0.13 6.54
CA LEU A 89 10.19 -0.71 5.76
C LEU A 89 9.57 -2.04 5.33
N HIS A 90 8.28 -2.25 5.60
CA HIS A 90 7.56 -3.50 5.31
C HIS A 90 8.19 -4.78 5.91
N GLN A 91 8.93 -4.65 7.02
CA GLN A 91 9.47 -5.77 7.80
C GLN A 91 8.52 -6.14 8.93
N LEU A 92 7.31 -6.52 8.54
CA LEU A 92 6.13 -6.55 9.41
C LEU A 92 6.28 -7.52 10.60
N ARG A 93 6.86 -8.70 10.39
CA ARG A 93 7.08 -9.69 11.46
C ARG A 93 7.96 -9.14 12.59
N VAL A 94 9.01 -8.39 12.24
CA VAL A 94 9.92 -7.81 13.23
C VAL A 94 9.22 -6.65 13.93
N GLY A 95 8.57 -5.77 13.17
CA GLY A 95 7.79 -4.65 13.71
C GLY A 95 6.72 -5.10 14.71
N ALA A 96 5.99 -6.18 14.42
CA ALA A 96 4.96 -6.74 15.31
C ALA A 96 5.51 -7.08 16.71
N ARG A 97 6.74 -7.61 16.80
CA ARG A 97 7.34 -7.98 18.08
C ARG A 97 7.62 -6.76 18.96
N TYR A 98 8.19 -5.72 18.38
CA TYR A 98 8.46 -4.46 19.08
C TYR A 98 7.16 -3.79 19.53
N LEU A 99 6.15 -3.74 18.65
CA LEU A 99 4.87 -3.10 18.93
C LEU A 99 4.05 -3.86 19.97
N ARG A 100 4.01 -5.19 19.95
CA ARG A 100 3.33 -5.98 20.99
C ARG A 100 3.95 -5.74 22.37
N ARG A 101 5.27 -5.71 22.48
CA ARG A 101 5.96 -5.41 23.74
C ARG A 101 5.63 -4.00 24.23
N ALA A 102 5.70 -3.01 23.34
CA ALA A 102 5.41 -1.63 23.70
C ALA A 102 3.93 -1.43 24.07
N LEU A 103 3.02 -2.09 23.37
CA LEU A 103 1.59 -2.01 23.64
C LEU A 103 1.26 -2.58 25.02
N ALA A 104 1.76 -3.77 25.35
CA ALA A 104 1.52 -4.39 26.66
C ALA A 104 1.97 -3.49 27.82
N PHE A 105 3.12 -2.82 27.68
CA PHE A 105 3.57 -1.84 28.67
C PHE A 105 2.62 -0.63 28.74
N HIS A 106 2.28 -0.03 27.59
CA HIS A 106 1.43 1.17 27.56
C HIS A 106 0.02 0.89 28.08
N GLU A 107 -0.59 -0.25 27.75
CA GLU A 107 -1.87 -0.70 28.31
C GLU A 107 -1.77 -0.83 29.84
N SER A 108 -0.72 -1.50 30.35
CA SER A 108 -0.57 -1.69 31.81
C SER A 108 -0.27 -0.41 32.59
N HIS A 109 0.44 0.56 31.98
CA HIS A 109 0.96 1.72 32.69
C HIS A 109 0.10 2.98 32.51
N TYR A 110 -0.52 3.13 31.34
CA TYR A 110 -1.33 4.30 31.01
C TYR A 110 -2.82 3.99 30.80
N GLY A 111 -3.17 2.71 30.67
CA GLY A 111 -4.52 2.28 30.28
C GLY A 111 -4.76 2.34 28.77
N ASP A 112 -5.84 1.68 28.34
CA ASP A 112 -6.19 1.46 26.94
C ASP A 112 -6.49 2.76 26.17
N ASP A 113 -7.13 3.73 26.84
CA ASP A 113 -7.59 4.98 26.23
C ASP A 113 -6.52 6.08 26.20
N HIS A 114 -5.32 5.82 26.73
CA HIS A 114 -4.26 6.83 26.72
C HIS A 114 -3.71 7.06 25.30
N PRO A 115 -3.43 8.31 24.88
CA PRO A 115 -2.98 8.61 23.52
C PRO A 115 -1.74 7.83 23.06
N ILE A 116 -0.81 7.53 23.95
CA ILE A 116 0.39 6.73 23.64
C ILE A 116 0.04 5.25 23.41
N THR A 117 -0.90 4.70 24.17
CA THR A 117 -1.41 3.33 24.00
C THR A 117 -2.11 3.20 22.66
N ILE A 118 -3.04 4.13 22.38
CA ILE A 118 -3.73 4.25 21.09
C ILE A 118 -2.74 4.34 19.93
N ALA A 119 -1.73 5.23 20.01
CA ALA A 119 -0.73 5.39 18.95
C ALA A 119 0.08 4.10 18.71
N THR A 120 0.37 3.33 19.76
CA THR A 120 1.08 2.05 19.63
C THR A 120 0.18 0.98 19.00
N ALA A 121 -1.07 0.91 19.43
CA ALA A 121 -2.06 0.00 18.89
C ALA A 121 -2.32 0.26 17.39
N VAL A 122 -2.35 1.52 16.95
CA VAL A 122 -2.46 1.90 15.52
C VAL A 122 -1.36 1.26 14.69
N HIS A 123 -0.11 1.36 15.14
CA HIS A 123 1.01 0.77 14.41
C HIS A 123 0.90 -0.76 14.38
N LEU A 124 0.46 -1.39 15.48
CA LEU A 124 0.29 -2.85 15.50
C LEU A 124 -0.82 -3.29 14.55
N VAL A 125 -1.96 -2.60 14.54
CA VAL A 125 -3.05 -2.79 13.56
C VAL A 125 -2.51 -2.67 12.14
N GLY A 126 -1.73 -1.63 11.85
CA GLY A 126 -1.11 -1.45 10.54
C GLY A 126 -0.25 -2.65 10.14
N VAL A 127 0.59 -3.14 11.06
CA VAL A 127 1.42 -4.33 10.86
C VAL A 127 0.58 -5.59 10.64
N LEU A 128 -0.47 -5.81 11.42
CA LEU A 128 -1.34 -6.99 11.31
C LEU A 128 -2.09 -7.00 9.98
N ASN A 129 -2.69 -5.87 9.59
CA ASN A 129 -3.40 -5.74 8.32
C ASN A 129 -2.47 -6.01 7.12
N HIS A 130 -1.27 -5.40 7.12
CA HIS A 130 -0.28 -5.63 6.06
C HIS A 130 0.30 -7.05 6.07
N SER A 131 0.17 -7.79 7.18
CA SER A 131 0.63 -9.19 7.30
C SER A 131 -0.47 -10.21 7.05
N GLY A 132 -1.68 -9.79 6.64
CA GLY A 132 -2.81 -10.71 6.43
C GLY A 132 -3.53 -11.15 7.72
N HIS A 133 -3.18 -10.58 8.87
CA HIS A 133 -3.76 -10.90 10.17
C HIS A 133 -4.92 -9.95 10.53
N ALA A 134 -5.77 -9.60 9.56
CA ALA A 134 -6.87 -8.64 9.75
C ALA A 134 -7.86 -9.10 10.84
N LYS A 135 -8.11 -10.40 10.95
CA LYS A 135 -8.95 -10.97 12.02
C LYS A 135 -8.39 -10.74 13.43
N GLU A 136 -7.06 -10.73 13.58
CA GLU A 136 -6.39 -10.38 14.84
C GLU A 136 -6.49 -8.87 15.12
N ALA A 137 -6.44 -8.04 14.07
CA ALA A 137 -6.52 -6.59 14.19
C ALA A 137 -7.93 -6.08 14.54
N LEU A 138 -8.98 -6.75 14.05
CA LEU A 138 -10.38 -6.33 14.20
C LEU A 138 -10.77 -5.87 15.62
N PRO A 139 -10.59 -6.68 16.69
CA PRO A 139 -10.98 -6.26 18.03
C PRO A 139 -10.19 -5.03 18.50
N MET A 140 -8.92 -4.89 18.10
CA MET A 140 -8.13 -3.70 18.41
C MET A 140 -8.69 -2.46 17.71
N VAL A 141 -8.98 -2.55 16.41
CA VAL A 141 -9.51 -1.41 15.64
C VAL A 141 -10.89 -0.98 16.14
N ALA A 142 -11.76 -1.94 16.45
CA ALA A 142 -13.08 -1.66 16.99
C ALA A 142 -13.00 -0.90 18.33
N ARG A 143 -12.11 -1.33 19.24
CA ARG A 143 -11.86 -0.61 20.50
C ARG A 143 -11.34 0.81 20.24
N LEU A 144 -10.35 0.98 19.36
CA LEU A 144 -9.77 2.30 19.06
C LEU A 144 -10.79 3.26 18.43
N ALA A 145 -11.64 2.76 17.53
CA ALA A 145 -12.74 3.51 16.94
C ALA A 145 -13.73 3.99 18.01
N ALA A 146 -14.15 3.09 18.90
CA ALA A 146 -15.06 3.42 19.99
C ALA A 146 -14.45 4.44 20.97
N SER A 147 -13.19 4.27 21.37
CA SER A 147 -12.50 5.19 22.28
C SER A 147 -12.31 6.58 21.66
N ASN A 148 -11.90 6.67 20.39
CA ASN A 148 -11.77 7.97 19.73
C ASN A 148 -13.12 8.67 19.54
N LYS A 149 -14.18 7.92 19.22
CA LYS A 149 -15.54 8.47 19.16
C LYS A 149 -15.99 9.04 20.51
N ARG A 150 -15.68 8.37 21.63
CA ARG A 150 -15.98 8.89 22.98
C ARG A 150 -15.16 10.14 23.32
N MET A 151 -13.86 10.12 23.03
CA MET A 151 -12.93 11.20 23.44
C MET A 151 -13.04 12.46 22.59
N PHE A 152 -13.19 12.30 21.28
CA PHE A 152 -13.09 13.41 20.31
C PHE A 152 -14.36 13.62 19.49
N GLY A 153 -15.36 12.75 19.63
CA GLY A 153 -16.58 12.79 18.84
C GLY A 153 -16.45 12.11 17.46
N PRO A 154 -17.57 11.96 16.73
CA PRO A 154 -17.62 11.25 15.45
C PRO A 154 -16.90 11.99 14.31
N GLY A 155 -16.91 13.32 14.30
CA GLY A 155 -16.32 14.13 13.22
C GLY A 155 -14.81 14.37 13.33
N HIS A 156 -14.16 13.91 14.40
CA HIS A 156 -12.73 14.11 14.57
C HIS A 156 -11.93 13.25 13.58
N THR A 157 -10.87 13.83 12.99
CA THR A 157 -10.07 13.19 11.93
C THR A 157 -9.53 11.82 12.34
N ASN A 158 -9.13 11.64 13.61
CA ASN A 158 -8.70 10.33 14.09
C ASN A 158 -9.85 9.33 14.15
N THR A 159 -11.05 9.74 14.56
CA THR A 159 -12.24 8.86 14.62
C THR A 159 -12.60 8.37 13.22
N ILE A 160 -12.66 9.27 12.24
CA ILE A 160 -12.88 8.94 10.82
C ILE A 160 -11.84 7.94 10.33
N ARG A 161 -10.55 8.20 10.61
CA ARG A 161 -9.45 7.29 10.22
C ARG A 161 -9.58 5.89 10.85
N PHE A 162 -9.99 5.81 12.11
CA PHE A 162 -10.18 4.52 12.79
C PHE A 162 -11.39 3.77 12.25
N ASN A 163 -12.50 4.45 11.99
CA ASN A 163 -13.68 3.84 11.37
C ASN A 163 -13.36 3.33 9.95
N LEU A 164 -12.58 4.08 9.17
CA LEU A 164 -12.14 3.61 7.84
C LEU A 164 -11.25 2.36 7.94
N ASN A 165 -10.33 2.34 8.91
CA ASN A 165 -9.50 1.16 9.18
C ASN A 165 -10.34 -0.04 9.66
N LEU A 166 -11.42 0.21 10.42
CA LEU A 166 -12.35 -0.83 10.88
C LEU A 166 -13.07 -1.45 9.69
N ALA A 167 -13.71 -0.63 8.87
CA ALA A 167 -14.39 -1.08 7.66
C ALA A 167 -13.44 -1.85 6.72
N THR A 168 -12.19 -1.38 6.56
CA THR A 168 -11.18 -2.09 5.75
C THR A 168 -10.83 -3.45 6.35
N ALA A 169 -10.63 -3.53 7.66
CA ALA A 169 -10.35 -4.80 8.33
C ALA A 169 -11.55 -5.76 8.26
N GLU A 170 -12.78 -5.25 8.34
CA GLU A 170 -14.02 -6.00 8.15
C GLU A 170 -14.13 -6.56 6.73
N LEU A 171 -13.84 -5.75 5.70
CA LEU A 171 -13.77 -6.22 4.31
C LEU A 171 -12.78 -7.38 4.15
N MET A 172 -11.56 -7.21 4.69
CA MET A 172 -10.53 -8.27 4.63
C MET A 172 -10.92 -9.52 5.42
N ALA A 173 -11.66 -9.37 6.51
CA ALA A 173 -12.17 -10.48 7.30
C ALA A 173 -13.39 -11.18 6.71
N GLY A 174 -14.05 -10.57 5.71
CA GLY A 174 -15.26 -11.09 5.05
C GLY A 174 -16.57 -10.51 5.58
N ASN A 175 -16.54 -9.57 6.53
CA ASN A 175 -17.69 -8.90 7.13
C ASN A 175 -18.15 -7.73 6.24
N ILE A 176 -18.57 -8.03 5.00
CA ILE A 176 -18.77 -7.00 3.97
C ILE A 176 -19.99 -6.11 4.28
N LEU A 177 -21.04 -6.64 4.91
CA LEU A 177 -22.25 -5.87 5.21
C LEU A 177 -21.97 -4.77 6.24
N GLU A 178 -21.30 -5.14 7.33
CA GLU A 178 -20.88 -4.22 8.41
C GLU A 178 -19.97 -3.12 7.84
N ALA A 179 -18.99 -3.51 7.01
CA ALA A 179 -18.09 -2.57 6.38
C ALA A 179 -18.85 -1.58 5.49
N LYS A 180 -19.80 -2.04 4.67
CA LYS A 180 -20.59 -1.16 3.78
C LYS A 180 -21.37 -0.13 4.57
N THR A 181 -22.03 -0.53 5.65
CA THR A 181 -22.79 0.41 6.50
C THR A 181 -21.88 1.53 7.01
N GLN A 182 -20.70 1.18 7.53
CA GLN A 182 -19.72 2.17 7.99
C GLN A 182 -19.20 3.05 6.85
N LEU A 183 -18.93 2.48 5.68
CA LEU A 183 -18.40 3.22 4.53
C LEU A 183 -19.42 4.18 3.91
N ILE A 184 -20.72 3.88 3.99
CA ILE A 184 -21.80 4.79 3.60
C ILE A 184 -21.81 6.00 4.54
N GLU A 185 -21.75 5.78 5.86
CA GLU A 185 -21.70 6.87 6.85
C GLU A 185 -20.47 7.78 6.67
N LEU A 186 -19.37 7.24 6.16
CA LEU A 186 -18.13 7.98 5.90
C LEU A 186 -18.05 8.57 4.48
N GLU A 187 -19.02 8.32 3.60
CA GLU A 187 -19.01 8.74 2.18
C GLU A 187 -17.77 8.26 1.40
N MET A 188 -17.29 7.05 1.70
CA MET A 188 -16.03 6.52 1.16
C MET A 188 -16.24 5.74 -0.16
N HIS A 189 -16.45 6.45 -1.27
CA HIS A 189 -16.80 5.87 -2.58
C HIS A 189 -15.85 4.77 -3.08
N VAL A 190 -14.53 4.94 -2.98
CA VAL A 190 -13.56 3.92 -3.43
C VAL A 190 -13.73 2.60 -2.66
N TYR A 191 -13.91 2.69 -1.34
CA TYR A 191 -14.04 1.51 -0.49
C TYR A 191 -15.41 0.85 -0.66
N LEU A 192 -16.47 1.64 -0.89
CA LEU A 192 -17.78 1.11 -1.30
C LEU A 192 -17.69 0.36 -2.62
N ALA A 193 -16.98 0.90 -3.61
CA ALA A 193 -16.76 0.24 -4.89
C ALA A 193 -16.07 -1.12 -4.71
N VAL A 194 -15.02 -1.18 -3.88
CA VAL A 194 -14.34 -2.44 -3.53
C VAL A 194 -15.28 -3.42 -2.82
N ALA A 195 -16.11 -2.94 -1.88
CA ALA A 195 -17.07 -3.79 -1.18
C ALA A 195 -18.12 -4.41 -2.12
N HIS A 196 -18.64 -3.62 -3.07
CA HIS A 196 -19.53 -4.12 -4.12
C HIS A 196 -18.83 -5.10 -5.05
N TRP A 197 -17.59 -4.81 -5.46
CA TRP A 197 -16.79 -5.69 -6.30
C TRP A 197 -16.50 -7.04 -5.62
N ALA A 198 -16.19 -7.02 -4.32
CA ALA A 198 -15.98 -8.22 -3.50
C ALA A 198 -17.23 -9.13 -3.44
N GLN A 199 -18.44 -8.56 -3.60
CA GLN A 199 -19.71 -9.29 -3.70
C GLN A 199 -20.13 -9.60 -5.13
N CYS A 200 -19.27 -9.35 -6.13
CA CYS A 200 -19.59 -9.50 -7.56
C CYS A 200 -20.73 -8.58 -8.04
N ASN A 201 -21.04 -7.50 -7.32
CA ASN A 201 -22.01 -6.49 -7.72
C ASN A 201 -21.36 -5.49 -8.69
N TYR A 202 -21.05 -5.94 -9.90
CA TYR A 202 -20.23 -5.20 -10.86
C TYR A 202 -20.82 -3.85 -11.29
N ASP A 203 -22.13 -3.75 -11.45
CA ASP A 203 -22.79 -2.49 -11.85
C ASP A 203 -22.61 -1.40 -10.79
N GLU A 204 -22.82 -1.74 -9.52
CA GLU A 204 -22.64 -0.79 -8.41
C GLU A 204 -21.16 -0.46 -8.20
N ALA A 205 -20.27 -1.44 -8.31
CA ALA A 205 -18.83 -1.20 -8.25
C ALA A 205 -18.38 -0.21 -9.34
N ALA A 206 -18.85 -0.39 -10.58
CA ALA A 206 -18.56 0.52 -11.68
C ALA A 206 -19.04 1.94 -11.40
N LYS A 207 -20.26 2.12 -10.87
CA LYS A 207 -20.81 3.43 -10.50
C LYS A 207 -19.96 4.13 -9.46
N TYR A 208 -19.60 3.46 -8.36
CA TYR A 208 -18.81 4.06 -7.29
C TYR A 208 -17.36 4.36 -7.71
N PHE A 209 -16.72 3.49 -8.51
CA PHE A 209 -15.40 3.81 -9.05
C PHE A 209 -15.43 4.98 -10.04
N ALA A 210 -16.47 5.06 -10.89
CA ALA A 210 -16.64 6.20 -11.80
C ALA A 210 -16.86 7.50 -11.02
N ARG A 211 -17.70 7.47 -9.97
CA ARG A 211 -17.90 8.62 -9.07
C ARG A 211 -16.62 9.05 -8.37
N ALA A 212 -15.81 8.09 -7.89
CA ALA A 212 -14.52 8.41 -7.27
C ALA A 212 -13.54 9.08 -8.24
N LEU A 213 -13.57 8.73 -9.53
CA LEU A 213 -12.81 9.43 -10.57
C LEU A 213 -13.33 10.86 -10.79
N ASP A 214 -14.65 11.06 -10.72
CA ASP A 214 -15.26 12.38 -10.92
C ASP A 214 -15.01 13.33 -9.74
N ASP A 215 -15.08 12.82 -8.51
CA ASP A 215 -14.83 13.59 -7.30
C ASP A 215 -13.37 14.02 -7.18
N ILE A 216 -12.43 13.14 -7.56
CA ILE A 216 -10.98 13.39 -7.49
C ILE A 216 -10.32 12.91 -8.79
N PRO A 217 -10.36 13.72 -9.87
CA PRO A 217 -9.76 13.35 -11.14
C PRO A 217 -8.24 13.24 -11.01
N SER A 218 -7.72 12.01 -11.09
CA SER A 218 -6.28 11.73 -11.06
C SER A 218 -5.98 10.41 -11.76
N LYS A 219 -4.72 10.17 -12.13
CA LYS A 219 -4.28 8.84 -12.58
C LYS A 219 -4.58 7.77 -11.52
N THR A 220 -4.48 8.12 -10.23
CA THR A 220 -4.77 7.19 -9.14
C THR A 220 -6.22 6.70 -9.14
N SER A 221 -7.18 7.60 -9.27
CA SER A 221 -8.60 7.22 -9.33
C SER A 221 -8.94 6.51 -10.65
N ALA A 222 -8.34 6.92 -11.77
CA ALA A 222 -8.48 6.22 -13.05
C ALA A 222 -7.91 4.80 -13.03
N TRP A 223 -6.78 4.59 -12.33
CA TRP A 223 -6.21 3.26 -12.14
C TRP A 223 -7.09 2.38 -11.27
N LEU A 224 -7.73 2.91 -10.22
CA LEU A 224 -8.70 2.14 -9.42
C LEU A 224 -9.88 1.66 -10.29
N LEU A 225 -10.43 2.55 -11.12
CA LEU A 225 -11.49 2.21 -12.07
C LEU A 225 -11.03 1.15 -13.09
N PHE A 226 -9.85 1.33 -13.68
CA PHE A 226 -9.24 0.35 -14.60
C PHE A 226 -9.02 -1.00 -13.91
N MET A 227 -8.47 -1.00 -12.69
CA MET A 227 -8.14 -2.20 -11.93
C MET A 227 -9.34 -3.10 -11.72
N PHE A 228 -10.49 -2.49 -11.43
CA PHE A 228 -11.78 -3.17 -11.38
C PHE A 228 -12.23 -3.64 -12.76
N ALA A 229 -12.25 -2.74 -13.75
CA ALA A 229 -12.85 -3.03 -15.06
C ALA A 229 -12.05 -4.04 -15.90
N ALA A 230 -10.75 -4.16 -15.66
CA ALA A 230 -9.90 -5.18 -16.28
C ALA A 230 -10.12 -6.57 -15.65
N ASP A 231 -10.51 -6.62 -14.37
CA ASP A 231 -10.73 -7.85 -13.64
C ASP A 231 -12.17 -8.38 -13.74
N ALA A 232 -13.15 -7.49 -13.88
CA ALA A 232 -14.56 -7.83 -13.97
C ALA A 232 -14.96 -8.48 -15.32
N PRO A 233 -16.08 -9.24 -15.37
CA PRO A 233 -16.67 -9.73 -16.61
C PRO A 233 -17.04 -8.60 -17.57
N ARG A 234 -16.98 -8.87 -18.88
CA ARG A 234 -17.29 -7.91 -19.94
C ARG A 234 -18.80 -7.72 -20.07
N VAL A 235 -19.35 -6.84 -19.24
CA VAL A 235 -20.74 -6.35 -19.32
C VAL A 235 -20.74 -4.87 -19.74
N PRO A 236 -21.86 -4.32 -20.26
CA PRO A 236 -21.89 -2.95 -20.81
C PRO A 236 -21.38 -1.87 -19.85
N THR A 237 -21.76 -1.94 -18.57
CA THR A 237 -21.33 -0.99 -17.52
C THR A 237 -19.83 -1.07 -17.25
N VAL A 238 -19.26 -2.28 -17.21
CA VAL A 238 -17.82 -2.53 -17.05
C VAL A 238 -17.04 -2.06 -18.28
N ASN A 239 -17.57 -2.28 -19.49
CA ASN A 239 -16.94 -1.78 -20.71
C ASN A 239 -16.93 -0.25 -20.76
N ALA A 240 -18.03 0.40 -20.35
CA ALA A 240 -18.08 1.85 -20.21
C ALA A 240 -17.08 2.36 -19.16
N ALA A 241 -16.93 1.67 -18.03
CA ALA A 241 -15.91 1.97 -17.01
C ALA A 241 -14.48 1.86 -17.56
N LEU A 242 -14.19 0.80 -18.31
CA LEU A 242 -12.88 0.62 -18.94
C LEU A 242 -12.58 1.74 -19.96
N GLN A 243 -13.57 2.08 -20.79
CA GLN A 243 -13.44 3.15 -21.77
C GLN A 243 -13.24 4.51 -21.09
N ARG A 244 -13.97 4.79 -20.02
CA ARG A 244 -13.80 6.02 -19.23
C ARG A 244 -12.38 6.13 -18.67
N ALA A 245 -11.85 5.05 -18.08
CA ALA A 245 -10.48 5.02 -17.59
C ALA A 245 -9.47 5.24 -18.72
N ARG A 246 -9.67 4.62 -19.88
CA ARG A 246 -8.83 4.80 -21.07
C ARG A 246 -8.82 6.25 -21.54
N SER A 247 -9.98 6.87 -21.70
CA SER A 247 -10.10 8.26 -22.14
C SER A 247 -9.39 9.21 -21.18
N TYR A 248 -9.58 9.06 -19.87
CA TYR A 248 -8.93 9.90 -18.88
C TYR A 248 -7.40 9.75 -18.92
N LEU A 249 -6.90 8.52 -18.96
CA LEU A 249 -5.46 8.24 -19.00
C LEU A 249 -4.79 8.76 -20.28
N ALA A 250 -5.54 8.88 -21.38
CA ALA A 250 -5.05 9.46 -22.63
C ALA A 250 -5.03 11.00 -22.63
N SER A 251 -5.91 11.65 -21.87
CA SER A 251 -6.07 13.12 -21.88
C SER A 251 -5.36 13.83 -20.73
N THR A 252 -4.98 13.13 -19.66
CA THR A 252 -4.38 13.73 -18.46
C THR A 252 -2.90 14.04 -18.63
N ASP A 253 -2.46 15.15 -18.04
CA ASP A 253 -1.06 15.56 -17.89
C ASP A 253 -0.44 15.13 -16.55
N ASP A 254 -1.18 14.38 -15.72
CA ASP A 254 -0.73 13.84 -14.45
C ASP A 254 0.57 13.04 -14.65
N THR A 255 1.58 13.32 -13.83
CA THR A 255 2.93 12.72 -13.96
C THR A 255 3.08 11.38 -13.24
N ALA A 256 2.00 10.86 -12.66
CA ALA A 256 2.05 9.58 -11.95
C ALA A 256 2.51 8.44 -12.89
N PRO A 257 3.27 7.45 -12.37
CA PRO A 257 3.92 6.41 -13.18
C PRO A 257 2.93 5.57 -14.00
N GLU A 258 3.23 5.28 -15.26
CA GLU A 258 2.35 4.51 -16.18
C GLU A 258 2.25 2.99 -15.87
N THR A 259 2.40 2.60 -14.61
CA THR A 259 2.42 1.21 -14.12
C THR A 259 1.38 1.00 -13.01
N TRP A 260 1.45 -0.14 -12.31
CA TRP A 260 0.60 -0.40 -11.15
C TRP A 260 0.86 0.58 -10.01
N PRO A 261 -0.17 1.21 -9.42
CA PRO A 261 -0.03 2.00 -8.19
C PRO A 261 -0.05 1.12 -6.93
N VAL A 262 0.22 -0.17 -7.06
CA VAL A 262 0.00 -1.15 -6.00
C VAL A 262 1.25 -1.97 -5.72
N THR A 263 1.42 -2.30 -4.44
CA THR A 263 2.41 -3.26 -3.97
C THR A 263 1.79 -4.66 -3.86
N CYS A 264 2.63 -5.68 -3.98
CA CYS A 264 2.26 -7.06 -3.71
C CYS A 264 2.08 -7.26 -2.21
N LEU A 265 0.95 -7.84 -1.77
CA LEU A 265 0.71 -8.08 -0.34
C LEU A 265 1.70 -9.07 0.29
N ALA A 266 2.26 -10.00 -0.49
CA ALA A 266 3.15 -11.05 0.01
C ALA A 266 4.63 -10.62 0.18
N CYS A 267 5.15 -9.73 -0.67
CA CYS A 267 6.53 -9.22 -0.54
C CYS A 267 6.62 -7.73 -0.22
N CYS A 268 5.50 -7.01 -0.24
CA CYS A 268 5.39 -5.57 -0.04
C CYS A 268 6.19 -4.71 -1.02
N MET A 269 6.69 -5.29 -2.11
CA MET A 269 7.37 -4.56 -3.18
C MET A 269 6.34 -4.07 -4.21
N PRO A 270 6.61 -2.96 -4.92
CA PRO A 270 5.83 -2.55 -6.09
C PRO A 270 5.67 -3.71 -7.07
N ILE A 271 4.46 -3.88 -7.62
CA ILE A 271 4.23 -4.90 -8.64
C ILE A 271 4.82 -4.41 -9.96
N VAL A 272 5.81 -5.13 -10.48
CA VAL A 272 6.35 -4.95 -11.83
C VAL A 272 5.80 -6.06 -12.72
N GLY A 273 5.33 -5.71 -13.91
CA GLY A 273 4.70 -6.67 -14.82
C GLY A 273 3.25 -6.97 -14.44
N ARG A 274 2.86 -8.24 -14.39
CA ARG A 274 1.48 -8.66 -14.14
C ARG A 274 1.08 -8.61 -12.66
N ARG A 275 -0.12 -8.09 -12.41
CA ARG A 275 -0.82 -8.27 -11.12
C ARG A 275 -1.56 -9.59 -11.16
N VAL A 276 -1.45 -10.36 -10.09
CA VAL A 276 -2.10 -11.65 -9.92
C VAL A 276 -3.14 -11.59 -8.81
N VAL A 277 -4.33 -12.10 -9.09
CA VAL A 277 -5.44 -12.22 -8.13
C VAL A 277 -5.99 -13.66 -8.16
N CYS A 278 -6.38 -14.17 -6.99
CA CYS A 278 -7.01 -15.49 -6.87
C CYS A 278 -8.50 -15.37 -7.21
N SER A 279 -9.02 -16.20 -8.11
CA SER A 279 -10.43 -16.13 -8.55
C SER A 279 -11.44 -16.54 -7.47
N ALA A 280 -11.00 -17.30 -6.45
CA ALA A 280 -11.82 -17.71 -5.33
C ALA A 280 -11.78 -16.73 -4.14
N CYS A 281 -10.86 -15.77 -4.14
CA CYS A 281 -10.82 -14.73 -3.11
C CYS A 281 -11.85 -13.65 -3.40
N PRO A 282 -12.35 -12.91 -2.39
CA PRO A 282 -13.17 -11.73 -2.64
C PRO A 282 -12.40 -10.74 -3.52
N ASN A 283 -13.06 -10.30 -4.59
CA ASN A 283 -12.42 -9.45 -5.59
C ASN A 283 -11.95 -8.11 -5.00
N GLY A 284 -10.87 -7.55 -5.56
CA GLY A 284 -10.36 -6.23 -5.19
C GLY A 284 -9.60 -6.14 -3.86
N LEU A 285 -9.61 -7.18 -3.03
CA LEU A 285 -8.92 -7.18 -1.74
C LEU A 285 -7.47 -7.63 -1.84
N TYR A 286 -7.24 -8.81 -2.42
CA TYR A 286 -5.93 -9.46 -2.43
C TYR A 286 -5.25 -9.38 -3.79
N ARG A 287 -3.99 -8.97 -3.78
CA ARG A 287 -3.19 -8.74 -5.00
C ARG A 287 -1.73 -9.13 -4.78
N PHE A 288 -1.17 -9.83 -5.76
CA PHE A 288 0.18 -10.37 -5.68
C PHE A 288 0.95 -10.11 -6.98
N CYS A 289 2.29 -10.14 -6.92
CA CYS A 289 3.11 -10.20 -8.13
C CYS A 289 3.31 -11.66 -8.56
N THR A 290 3.60 -11.87 -9.84
CA THR A 290 3.91 -13.18 -10.45
C THR A 290 4.98 -13.92 -9.66
N GLY A 291 6.12 -13.25 -9.37
CA GLY A 291 7.21 -13.87 -8.62
C GLY A 291 6.84 -14.39 -7.22
N CYS A 292 5.87 -13.77 -6.53
CA CYS A 292 5.40 -14.27 -5.23
C CYS A 292 4.50 -15.49 -5.37
N VAL A 293 3.61 -15.49 -6.36
CA VAL A 293 2.72 -16.63 -6.63
C VAL A 293 3.54 -17.83 -7.09
N ASP A 294 4.50 -17.63 -8.00
CA ASP A 294 5.27 -18.72 -8.60
C ASP A 294 6.34 -19.31 -7.67
N ARG A 295 7.04 -18.47 -6.90
CA ARG A 295 8.26 -18.88 -6.17
C ARG A 295 8.15 -18.78 -4.65
N ARG A 296 7.14 -18.07 -4.13
CA ARG A 296 7.02 -17.77 -2.70
C ARG A 296 5.58 -17.93 -2.20
N TYR A 297 4.86 -18.92 -2.72
CA TYR A 297 3.42 -19.11 -2.44
C TYR A 297 3.10 -19.20 -0.93
N ARG A 298 4.03 -19.72 -0.11
CA ARG A 298 3.89 -19.71 1.37
C ARG A 298 3.64 -18.32 1.96
N ARG A 299 4.13 -17.25 1.33
CA ARG A 299 3.84 -15.86 1.74
C ARG A 299 2.44 -15.42 1.28
N VAL A 300 2.00 -15.89 0.12
CA VAL A 300 0.64 -15.66 -0.40
C VAL A 300 -0.40 -16.34 0.50
N GLN A 301 -0.08 -17.53 1.05
CA GLN A 301 -0.94 -18.29 1.96
C GLN A 301 -1.34 -17.58 3.25
N GLN A 302 -0.67 -16.49 3.61
CA GLN A 302 -1.07 -15.62 4.73
C GLN A 302 -2.35 -14.81 4.43
N PHE A 303 -2.70 -14.69 3.15
CA PHE A 303 -3.84 -13.91 2.67
C PHE A 303 -4.84 -14.78 1.90
N CYS A 304 -4.34 -15.69 1.05
CA CYS A 304 -5.13 -16.58 0.22
C CYS A 304 -4.86 -18.03 0.63
N THR A 305 -5.82 -18.67 1.30
CA THR A 305 -5.71 -20.06 1.76
C THR A 305 -6.07 -21.10 0.69
N HIS A 306 -6.41 -20.66 -0.53
CA HIS A 306 -6.80 -21.56 -1.61
C HIS A 306 -5.60 -22.33 -2.17
N ASP A 307 -5.84 -23.57 -2.59
CA ASP A 307 -4.83 -24.43 -3.19
C ASP A 307 -4.46 -23.90 -4.59
N PRO A 308 -3.18 -23.59 -4.86
CA PRO A 308 -2.74 -23.06 -6.15
C PRO A 308 -2.89 -24.05 -7.31
N SER A 309 -2.96 -25.36 -7.02
CA SER A 309 -3.17 -26.40 -8.02
C SER A 309 -4.64 -26.59 -8.40
N ALA A 310 -5.56 -26.21 -7.50
CA ALA A 310 -7.00 -26.37 -7.69
C ALA A 310 -7.74 -25.05 -7.97
N THR A 311 -7.06 -23.90 -7.88
CA THR A 311 -7.67 -22.57 -7.99
C THR A 311 -7.09 -21.79 -9.15
N ALA A 312 -7.95 -21.16 -9.95
CA ALA A 312 -7.50 -20.30 -11.02
C ALA A 312 -6.95 -18.96 -10.47
N PHE A 313 -5.87 -18.49 -11.09
CA PHE A 313 -5.31 -17.16 -10.82
C PHE A 313 -5.45 -16.32 -12.08
N LYS A 314 -6.08 -15.15 -11.94
CA LYS A 314 -6.19 -14.18 -13.02
C LYS A 314 -4.98 -13.28 -12.98
N THR A 315 -4.39 -13.05 -14.15
CA THR A 315 -3.31 -12.08 -14.33
C THR A 315 -3.79 -10.90 -15.16
N THR A 316 -3.46 -9.70 -14.72
CA THR A 316 -3.85 -8.47 -15.39
C THR A 316 -2.60 -7.63 -15.66
N LEU A 317 -2.59 -6.89 -16.78
CA LEU A 317 -1.54 -5.97 -17.18
C LEU A 317 -1.76 -4.59 -16.57
N PRO A 318 -0.69 -3.81 -16.30
CA PRO A 318 -0.84 -2.43 -15.85
C PRO A 318 -1.54 -1.60 -16.95
N PRO A 319 -2.22 -0.50 -16.57
CA PRO A 319 -3.14 0.23 -17.46
C PRO A 319 -2.55 0.58 -18.83
N LYS A 320 -1.40 1.26 -18.87
CA LYS A 320 -0.77 1.68 -20.12
C LYS A 320 -0.40 0.50 -21.01
N ARG A 321 0.18 -0.55 -20.42
CA ARG A 321 0.54 -1.78 -21.12
C ARG A 321 -0.67 -2.54 -21.64
N PHE A 322 -1.74 -2.61 -20.86
CA PHE A 322 -3.00 -3.22 -21.26
C PHE A 322 -3.54 -2.58 -22.53
N PHE A 323 -3.55 -1.24 -22.60
CA PHE A 323 -4.04 -0.54 -23.79
C PHE A 323 -3.08 -0.66 -24.97
N PHE A 324 -1.76 -0.62 -24.77
CA PHE A 324 -0.81 -0.91 -25.85
C PHE A 324 -1.05 -2.29 -26.48
N GLU A 325 -1.17 -3.34 -25.67
CA GLU A 325 -1.37 -4.70 -26.18
C GLU A 325 -2.75 -4.88 -26.82
N ALA A 326 -3.78 -4.19 -26.30
CA ALA A 326 -5.09 -4.16 -26.93
C ALA A 326 -5.05 -3.49 -28.32
N ASP A 327 -4.36 -2.36 -28.45
CA ASP A 327 -4.26 -1.61 -29.70
C ASP A 327 -3.41 -2.35 -30.73
N LEU A 328 -2.29 -2.94 -30.32
CA LEU A 328 -1.47 -3.80 -31.18
C LEU A 328 -2.21 -5.06 -31.65
N GLY A 329 -3.12 -5.59 -30.84
CA GLY A 329 -3.92 -6.77 -31.18
C GLY A 329 -5.13 -6.49 -32.07
N ALA A 330 -5.66 -5.25 -32.05
CA ALA A 330 -6.87 -4.85 -32.75
C ALA A 330 -6.61 -3.99 -34.00
N SER A 331 -5.36 -3.60 -34.26
CA SER A 331 -5.05 -2.65 -35.33
C SER A 331 -5.26 -3.25 -36.72
N ASP A 332 -6.09 -2.59 -37.53
CA ASP A 332 -6.15 -2.73 -38.99
C ASP A 332 -5.30 -1.62 -39.69
N ALA A 333 -4.43 -0.93 -38.94
CA ALA A 333 -3.68 0.21 -39.42
C ALA A 333 -2.51 -0.17 -40.34
N ALA A 334 -1.88 0.83 -40.96
CA ALA A 334 -0.71 0.64 -41.80
C ALA A 334 0.48 0.07 -41.01
N TYR A 335 1.35 -0.69 -41.69
CA TYR A 335 2.52 -1.33 -41.08
C TYR A 335 3.36 -0.36 -40.25
N ASP A 336 3.67 0.82 -40.79
CA ASP A 336 4.53 1.82 -40.16
C ASP A 336 3.91 2.37 -38.85
N GLU A 337 2.58 2.50 -38.80
CA GLU A 337 1.87 2.93 -37.59
C GLU A 337 1.94 1.86 -36.50
N VAL A 338 1.72 0.59 -36.88
CA VAL A 338 1.83 -0.54 -35.95
C VAL A 338 3.26 -0.75 -35.49
N ASP A 339 4.24 -0.52 -36.36
CA ASP A 339 5.66 -0.58 -36.02
C ASP A 339 6.05 0.52 -35.01
N GLY A 340 5.63 1.75 -35.27
CA GLY A 340 5.81 2.87 -34.33
C GLY A 340 5.15 2.62 -32.97
N LEU A 341 3.93 2.07 -32.97
CA LEU A 341 3.22 1.69 -31.75
C LEU A 341 3.98 0.59 -30.97
N TYR A 342 4.52 -0.40 -31.67
CA TYR A 342 5.33 -1.46 -31.07
C TYR A 342 6.64 -0.89 -30.50
N GLY A 343 7.30 0.06 -31.17
CA GLY A 343 8.47 0.77 -30.63
C GLY A 343 8.17 1.56 -29.35
N ALA A 344 7.01 2.21 -29.28
CA ALA A 344 6.54 2.88 -28.06
C ALA A 344 6.27 1.87 -26.92
N TYR A 345 5.70 0.71 -27.25
CA TYR A 345 5.51 -0.41 -26.32
C TYR A 345 6.83 -0.95 -25.76
N GLU A 346 7.86 -1.12 -26.60
CA GLU A 346 9.18 -1.56 -26.17
C GLU A 346 9.85 -0.54 -25.25
N THR A 347 9.78 0.74 -25.61
CA THR A 347 10.29 1.85 -24.79
C THR A 347 9.62 1.86 -23.40
N TYR A 348 8.30 1.68 -23.35
CA TYR A 348 7.57 1.52 -22.10
C TYR A 348 8.08 0.32 -21.28
N CYS A 349 8.25 -0.84 -21.92
CA CYS A 349 8.69 -2.05 -21.24
C CYS A 349 10.11 -1.93 -20.67
N ASP A 350 11.00 -1.22 -21.35
CA ASP A 350 12.36 -0.95 -20.87
C ASP A 350 12.34 0.06 -19.72
N THR A 351 11.62 1.17 -19.88
CA THR A 351 11.47 2.22 -18.85
C THR A 351 10.95 1.65 -17.53
N HIS A 352 9.99 0.72 -17.60
CA HIS A 352 9.36 0.12 -16.42
C HIS A 352 9.92 -1.27 -16.06
N SER A 353 11.06 -1.66 -16.65
CA SER A 353 11.75 -2.91 -16.34
C SER A 353 10.84 -4.15 -16.41
N VAL A 354 9.91 -4.18 -17.38
CA VAL A 354 8.99 -5.30 -17.58
C VAL A 354 9.81 -6.56 -17.93
N PRO A 355 9.64 -7.68 -17.22
CA PRO A 355 10.42 -8.89 -17.48
C PRO A 355 10.23 -9.39 -18.91
N ARG A 356 11.32 -9.78 -19.59
CA ARG A 356 11.28 -10.18 -21.02
C ARG A 356 10.25 -11.27 -21.31
N HIS A 357 10.16 -12.29 -20.44
CA HIS A 357 9.20 -13.39 -20.58
C HIS A 357 7.73 -12.97 -20.36
N GLU A 358 7.50 -11.77 -19.81
CA GLU A 358 6.16 -11.21 -19.70
C GLU A 358 5.77 -10.37 -20.93
N ARG A 359 6.71 -9.85 -21.72
CA ARG A 359 6.44 -8.93 -22.84
C ARG A 359 5.72 -9.62 -24.01
N LEU A 360 4.90 -8.86 -24.72
CA LEU A 360 4.28 -9.24 -25.99
C LEU A 360 5.39 -9.40 -27.03
N LEU A 361 5.42 -10.55 -27.68
CA LEU A 361 6.38 -10.81 -28.74
C LEU A 361 5.94 -10.10 -30.01
N ARG A 362 6.88 -9.45 -30.69
CA ARG A 362 6.62 -8.81 -32.00
C ARG A 362 5.96 -9.76 -32.99
N THR A 363 6.40 -11.02 -33.01
CA THR A 363 5.85 -12.08 -33.88
C THR A 363 4.42 -12.47 -33.55
N SER A 364 3.92 -12.10 -32.36
CA SER A 364 2.52 -12.30 -31.97
C SER A 364 1.60 -11.16 -32.41
N VAL A 365 2.15 -10.06 -32.94
CA VAL A 365 1.37 -8.96 -33.53
C VAL A 365 1.07 -9.31 -34.99
N PRO A 366 -0.20 -9.50 -35.40
CA PRO A 366 -0.55 -10.03 -36.72
C PRO A 366 0.11 -9.29 -37.89
N ILE A 367 0.06 -7.95 -37.89
CA ILE A 367 0.61 -7.10 -38.96
C ILE A 367 2.15 -7.13 -39.01
N LEU A 368 2.82 -7.31 -37.86
CA LEU A 368 4.29 -7.31 -37.78
C LEU A 368 4.89 -8.70 -37.98
N ASN A 369 4.05 -9.73 -38.02
CA ASN A 369 4.49 -11.10 -38.20
C ASN A 369 4.86 -11.35 -39.67
N ARG A 370 6.17 -11.31 -39.96
CA ARG A 370 6.74 -11.51 -41.30
C ARG A 370 6.53 -12.91 -41.90
N SER A 371 5.85 -13.83 -41.22
CA SER A 371 5.39 -15.08 -41.85
C SER A 371 4.18 -14.91 -42.77
N TRP A 372 3.60 -13.70 -42.86
CA TRP A 372 2.64 -13.35 -43.91
C TRP A 372 3.37 -12.79 -45.14
N HIS A 373 4.00 -13.67 -45.91
CA HIS A 373 4.24 -13.41 -47.32
C HIS A 373 2.99 -13.86 -48.08
N PRO A 374 2.21 -12.95 -48.72
CA PRO A 374 1.44 -13.37 -49.86
C PRO A 374 2.47 -13.74 -50.92
N MET A 375 2.73 -15.03 -51.10
CA MET A 375 3.44 -15.47 -52.29
C MET A 375 2.64 -15.01 -53.51
N VAL A 376 3.32 -14.25 -54.36
CA VAL A 376 3.26 -14.22 -55.83
C VAL A 376 1.95 -14.65 -56.48
#